data_AF-A0A250IH30-F1
#
_entry.id   AF-A0A250IH30-F1
#
_cell.length_a   1.000
_cell.length_b   1.000
_cell.length_c   1.000
_cell.angle_alpha   90.00
_cell.angle_beta   90.00
_cell.angle_gamma   90.00
#
_symmetry.space_group_name_H-M   'P 1'
#
loop_
_entity.id
_entity.type
_entity.pdbx_description
1 polymer ?
#
loop_
_entity_poly.entity_id
_entity_poly.type
_entity_poly.pdbx_seq_one_letter_code
_entity_poly.pdbx_strand_id
1 'polypeptide(L)'
;MRDMRMNVCREIKWGDVKVLHQGKTFSLPLTEKFLLRTYFLAEGTVPESEAGYWQLPMNLDQSFQRLFGFELKAGQLRPLSPTELDSQHLLAKPSLVAFNRVREGEQQSTPLRLLVCMALGCAKERNDFEPGGVLGAARLLPHIMIVANMPVESMESTLQLARDPTTLHTQMDNEEMSPRISPALFTDRNGNLTPYPTWDNLFDYYWIDPPLRTEMKVVRRDRPHAREKTGLINEAVAKPTSRGTAHLAYRARTVKKVPRQGEFDNIHFAPKMKLPASVLRKVPNDWPRETTMAPFCIHDCFHIHWRWGEPGIKSTVPKWVHGWSKNAPHSVPGAPMVPPNQDVSITLLDACKLEYKAKIHAPEAGRWQIVMHHGAAYALSTAYAAKKAPGVIDALTTSMRGETGKEGKWANFYWHLRYTLLEHPLRAVDPTNKLVEFLDARDTYAERLAWDTGGFRAVRDL
;
A
#
# COMPACT_ATOMS: atom_id res chain seq x y z
N MET A 1 15.71 -29.45 11.07
CA MET A 1 15.80 -28.51 9.93
C MET A 1 16.70 -27.37 10.38
N ARG A 2 17.74 -27.01 9.62
CA ARG A 2 18.54 -25.81 9.92
C ARG A 2 17.59 -24.62 9.97
N ASP A 3 17.82 -23.71 10.92
CA ASP A 3 17.07 -22.46 11.08
C ASP A 3 17.20 -21.61 9.80
N MET A 4 16.29 -21.83 8.85
CA MET A 4 16.25 -21.13 7.58
C MET A 4 15.64 -19.76 7.81
N ARG A 5 16.48 -18.80 8.18
CA ARG A 5 16.11 -17.39 8.22
C ARG A 5 15.69 -16.96 6.83
N MET A 6 14.49 -16.41 6.71
CA MET A 6 13.93 -15.92 5.46
C MET A 6 13.82 -14.41 5.50
N ASN A 7 14.27 -13.76 4.43
CA ASN A 7 14.22 -12.31 4.32
C ASN A 7 12.86 -11.91 3.73
N VAL A 8 12.02 -11.33 4.58
CA VAL A 8 10.74 -10.72 4.19
C VAL A 8 10.96 -9.50 3.30
N CYS A 9 11.92 -8.66 3.70
CA CYS A 9 12.40 -7.52 2.95
C CYS A 9 13.92 -7.62 2.94
N ARG A 10 14.50 -7.79 1.75
CA ARG A 10 15.95 -7.94 1.58
C ARG A 10 16.66 -6.61 1.73
N GLU A 11 16.06 -5.52 1.22
CA GLU A 11 16.72 -4.23 1.09
C GLU A 11 15.72 -3.10 1.28
N ILE A 12 16.11 -2.12 2.10
CA ILE A 12 15.45 -0.81 2.20
C ILE A 12 16.48 0.25 1.85
N LYS A 13 16.19 1.12 0.87
CA LYS A 13 17.01 2.30 0.58
C LYS A 13 16.23 3.57 0.87
N TRP A 14 16.76 4.38 1.75
CA TRP A 14 16.32 5.76 1.95
C TRP A 14 17.05 6.62 0.93
N GLY A 15 16.30 7.29 0.05
CA GLY A 15 16.87 8.27 -0.87
C GLY A 15 17.09 9.61 -0.19
N ASP A 16 17.72 10.53 -0.92
CA ASP A 16 17.91 11.91 -0.47
C ASP A 16 16.58 12.59 -0.18
N VAL A 17 16.59 13.46 0.83
CA VAL A 17 15.51 14.42 1.06
C VAL A 17 15.81 15.69 0.27
N LYS A 18 14.87 16.11 -0.58
CA LYS A 18 14.98 17.37 -1.32
C LYS A 18 14.08 18.42 -0.67
N VAL A 19 14.56 19.65 -0.54
CA VAL A 19 13.80 20.77 0.01
C VAL A 19 13.79 21.91 -1.01
N LEU A 20 12.61 22.40 -1.35
CA LEU A 20 12.44 23.65 -2.09
C LEU A 20 12.35 24.78 -1.06
N HIS A 21 13.30 25.71 -1.10
CA HIS A 21 13.33 26.91 -0.28
C HIS A 21 13.71 28.13 -1.13
N GLN A 22 12.88 29.17 -1.16
CA GLN A 22 13.09 30.40 -1.93
C GLN A 22 13.31 30.12 -3.43
N GLY A 23 12.48 29.24 -3.98
CA GLY A 23 12.57 28.82 -5.39
C GLY A 23 13.79 27.98 -5.77
N LYS A 24 14.67 27.63 -4.81
CA LYS A 24 15.84 26.77 -5.04
C LYS A 24 15.68 25.41 -4.37
N THR A 25 16.07 24.34 -5.06
CA THR A 25 16.04 22.99 -4.52
C THR A 25 17.41 22.62 -3.93
N PHE A 26 17.40 22.16 -2.69
CA PHE A 26 18.56 21.66 -1.97
C PHE A 26 18.40 20.16 -1.72
N SER A 27 19.42 19.36 -2.03
CA SER A 27 19.47 17.95 -1.64
C SER A 27 20.11 17.84 -0.25
N LEU A 28 19.48 17.08 0.64
CA LEU A 28 19.95 16.80 2.00
C LEU A 28 20.47 15.36 2.03
N PRO A 29 21.78 15.14 1.81
CA PRO A 29 22.34 13.80 1.74
C PRO A 29 22.39 13.16 3.12
N LEU A 30 21.87 11.95 3.25
CA LEU A 30 21.86 11.16 4.49
C LEU A 30 23.21 10.45 4.72
N THR A 31 24.27 11.24 4.89
CA THR A 31 25.65 10.74 5.01
C THR A 31 26.23 11.00 6.40
N GLU A 32 27.30 10.28 6.77
CA GLU A 32 27.98 10.40 8.07
C GLU A 32 28.42 11.84 8.39
N LYS A 33 28.72 12.66 7.37
CA LYS A 33 29.05 14.09 7.54
C LYS A 33 27.93 14.89 8.24
N PHE A 34 26.67 14.53 8.02
CA PHE A 34 25.51 15.22 8.56
C PHE A 34 24.86 14.47 9.73
N LEU A 35 25.39 13.31 10.10
CA LEU A 35 24.85 12.48 11.17
C LEU A 35 25.13 13.12 12.53
N LEU A 36 24.06 13.43 13.26
CA LEU A 36 24.14 13.98 14.62
C LEU A 36 24.13 12.87 15.67
N ARG A 37 23.26 11.87 15.48
CA ARG A 37 23.05 10.82 16.49
C ARG A 37 22.43 9.57 15.87
N THR A 38 22.77 8.43 16.44
CA THR A 38 22.14 7.14 16.14
C THR A 38 21.56 6.54 17.41
N TYR A 39 20.36 5.99 17.31
CA TYR A 39 19.66 5.28 18.37
C TYR A 39 19.36 3.87 17.89
N PHE A 40 19.56 2.91 18.78
CA PHE A 40 19.20 1.51 18.56
C PHE A 40 18.32 1.04 19.71
N LEU A 41 17.32 0.25 19.37
CA LEU A 41 16.41 -0.37 20.31
C LEU A 41 16.33 -1.85 19.95
N ALA A 42 16.84 -2.69 20.85
CA ALA A 42 16.89 -4.13 20.65
C ALA A 42 15.54 -4.83 20.87
N GLU A 43 14.63 -4.19 21.60
CA GLU A 43 13.21 -4.53 21.77
C GLU A 43 12.51 -3.35 22.46
N GLY A 44 11.19 -3.22 22.34
CA GLY A 44 10.45 -2.23 23.12
C GLY A 44 8.97 -2.21 22.86
N THR A 45 8.26 -1.32 23.57
CA THR A 45 6.82 -1.16 23.44
C THR A 45 6.48 0.30 23.18
N VAL A 46 5.66 0.53 22.16
CA VAL A 46 5.00 1.80 21.91
C VAL A 46 3.60 1.68 22.53
N PRO A 47 3.27 2.46 23.58
CA PRO A 47 1.94 2.45 24.15
C PRO A 47 0.94 3.08 23.18
N GLU A 48 -0.34 2.78 23.37
CA GLU A 48 -1.42 3.49 22.69
C GLU A 48 -1.38 4.98 23.05
N SER A 49 -1.71 5.85 22.08
CA SER A 49 -1.73 7.29 22.29
C SER A 49 -2.85 7.95 21.49
N GLU A 50 -3.39 9.04 22.02
CA GLU A 50 -4.32 9.92 21.29
C GLU A 50 -3.61 11.08 20.57
N ALA A 51 -2.29 11.21 20.75
CA ALA A 51 -1.51 12.31 20.21
C ALA A 51 -0.32 11.83 19.37
N GLY A 52 0.17 12.70 18.48
CA GLY A 52 1.33 12.43 17.65
C GLY A 52 1.08 11.40 16.55
N TYR A 53 2.18 10.83 16.03
CA TYR A 53 2.14 9.86 14.93
C TYR A 53 1.94 8.42 15.37
N TRP A 54 2.24 8.12 16.62
CA TRP A 54 2.28 6.76 17.14
C TRP A 54 1.07 6.50 18.03
N GLN A 55 -0.10 6.42 17.41
CA GLN A 55 -1.36 6.27 18.14
C GLN A 55 -1.73 4.83 18.45
N LEU A 56 -1.23 3.87 17.66
CA LEU A 56 -1.54 2.46 17.85
C LEU A 56 -0.47 1.79 18.72
N PRO A 57 -0.87 0.90 19.64
CA PRO A 57 0.09 0.17 20.44
C PRO A 57 0.87 -0.82 19.56
N MET A 58 2.16 -0.97 19.84
CA MET A 58 3.04 -1.82 19.05
C MET A 58 4.15 -2.40 19.91
N ASN A 59 4.41 -3.69 19.75
CA ASN A 59 5.58 -4.35 20.32
C ASN A 59 6.67 -4.39 19.25
N LEU A 60 7.76 -3.67 19.48
CA LEU A 60 8.93 -3.65 18.61
C LEU A 60 9.81 -4.86 18.93
N ASP A 61 10.18 -5.57 17.88
CA ASP A 61 11.23 -6.57 17.92
C ASP A 61 12.59 -5.88 17.81
N GLN A 62 12.80 -5.03 16.80
CA GLN A 62 14.01 -4.23 16.67
C GLN A 62 13.68 -2.87 16.07
N SER A 63 14.43 -1.84 16.42
CA SER A 63 14.29 -0.52 15.81
C SER A 63 15.59 0.26 15.83
N PHE A 64 15.78 1.13 14.84
CA PHE A 64 16.83 2.13 14.90
C PHE A 64 16.33 3.47 14.37
N GLN A 65 17.02 4.53 14.77
CA GLN A 65 16.83 5.88 14.25
C GLN A 65 18.19 6.54 14.02
N ARG A 66 18.34 7.24 12.90
CA ARG A 66 19.50 8.09 12.60
C ARG A 66 19.01 9.51 12.36
N LEU A 67 19.55 10.44 13.15
CA LEU A 67 19.20 11.85 13.08
C LEU A 67 20.29 12.63 12.36
N PHE A 68 19.91 13.33 11.30
CA PHE A 68 20.78 14.16 10.49
C PHE A 68 20.41 15.63 10.65
N GLY A 69 21.42 16.50 10.67
CA GLY A 69 21.26 17.92 10.91
C GLY A 69 21.87 18.78 9.82
N PHE A 70 21.08 19.73 9.31
CA PHE A 70 21.46 20.60 8.21
C PHE A 70 21.24 22.07 8.56
N GLU A 71 22.19 22.91 8.20
CA GLU A 71 22.07 24.36 8.19
C GLU A 71 22.29 24.88 6.76
N LEU A 72 21.34 25.66 6.25
CA LEU A 72 21.44 26.35 4.98
C LEU A 72 21.65 27.84 5.23
N LYS A 73 22.86 28.32 4.92
CA LYS A 73 23.26 29.72 5.09
C LYS A 73 23.88 30.25 3.79
N ALA A 74 23.36 31.36 3.27
CA ALA A 74 23.80 31.96 2.00
C ALA A 74 23.84 30.95 0.83
N GLY A 75 22.84 30.07 0.76
CA GLY A 75 22.75 29.03 -0.28
C GLY A 75 23.72 27.85 -0.13
N GLN A 76 24.54 27.82 0.92
CA GLN A 76 25.46 26.71 1.22
C GLN A 76 24.91 25.80 2.31
N LEU A 77 24.90 24.50 2.05
CA LEU A 77 24.51 23.47 3.00
C LEU A 77 25.69 23.07 3.89
N ARG A 78 25.50 23.09 5.20
CA ARG A 78 26.50 22.74 6.23
C ARG A 78 25.91 21.77 7.24
N PRO A 79 26.70 20.86 7.81
CA PRO A 79 26.23 20.03 8.91
C PRO A 79 26.03 20.87 10.16
N LEU A 80 24.98 20.56 10.92
CA LEU A 80 24.84 21.08 12.29
C LEU A 80 25.86 20.40 13.20
N SER A 81 26.32 21.09 14.23
CA SER A 81 27.15 20.48 15.27
C SER A 81 26.29 19.56 16.15
N PRO A 82 26.80 18.38 16.57
CA PRO A 82 26.12 17.55 17.56
C PRO A 82 25.76 18.29 18.86
N THR A 83 26.54 19.31 19.25
CA THR A 83 26.27 20.13 20.44
C THR A 83 25.08 21.08 20.27
N GLU A 84 24.68 21.39 19.02
CA GLU A 84 23.49 22.21 18.75
C GLU A 84 22.20 21.43 18.94
N LEU A 85 22.25 20.09 18.97
CA LEU A 85 21.06 19.24 19.12
C LEU A 85 20.33 19.50 20.45
N ASP A 86 21.08 19.78 21.50
CA ASP A 86 20.55 20.04 22.85
C ASP A 86 20.17 21.53 23.05
N SER A 87 20.33 22.36 22.01
CA SER A 87 19.94 23.78 22.07
C SER A 87 18.42 23.94 21.97
N GLN A 88 17.83 24.63 22.94
CA GLN A 88 16.42 25.04 22.91
C GLN A 88 16.09 25.94 21.68
N HIS A 89 17.11 26.52 21.06
CA HIS A 89 16.97 27.42 19.93
C HIS A 89 17.11 26.74 18.56
N LEU A 90 17.43 25.43 18.51
CA LEU A 90 17.72 24.73 17.27
C LEU A 90 16.59 24.85 16.24
N LEU A 91 15.35 24.64 16.70
CA LEU A 91 14.12 24.71 15.92
C LEU A 91 13.20 25.85 16.39
N ALA A 92 13.74 26.82 17.13
CA ALA A 92 12.95 27.98 17.52
C ALA A 92 12.43 28.67 16.26
N LYS A 93 11.11 28.86 16.19
CA LYS A 93 10.51 29.70 15.15
C LYS A 93 11.21 31.06 15.23
N PRO A 94 11.64 31.66 14.11
CA PRO A 94 12.13 33.04 14.13
C PRO A 94 11.04 33.88 14.81
N SER A 95 11.29 34.35 16.03
CA SER A 95 10.31 35.20 16.69
C SER A 95 10.29 36.50 15.89
N LEU A 96 9.09 36.96 15.52
CA LEU A 96 8.91 38.29 14.90
C LEU A 96 9.49 39.42 15.78
N VAL A 97 9.85 39.12 17.03
CA VAL A 97 10.27 40.06 18.07
C VAL A 97 11.79 40.11 18.24
N ALA A 98 12.56 39.14 17.74
CA ALA A 98 14.02 39.18 17.79
C ALA A 98 14.61 39.88 16.55
N PHE A 99 14.09 41.07 16.22
CA PHE A 99 14.97 42.08 15.65
C PHE A 99 15.92 42.49 16.77
N ASN A 100 16.96 41.69 16.98
CA ASN A 100 18.14 42.18 17.67
C ASN A 100 18.47 43.54 17.02
N ARG A 101 18.80 44.55 17.83
CA ARG A 101 19.37 45.82 17.34
C ARG A 101 20.66 45.46 16.60
N VAL A 102 20.52 45.06 15.34
CA VAL A 102 21.66 44.96 14.45
C VAL A 102 22.03 46.40 14.14
N ARG A 103 23.33 46.69 14.16
CA ARG A 103 23.83 48.00 13.75
C ARG A 103 23.19 48.35 12.40
N GLU A 104 22.80 49.61 12.21
CA GLU A 104 22.29 50.13 10.93
C GLU A 104 23.17 49.59 9.79
N GLY A 105 22.60 48.70 8.96
CA GLY A 105 23.26 48.12 7.78
C GLY A 105 23.54 46.60 7.78
N GLU A 106 23.52 45.90 8.93
CA GLU A 106 23.67 44.43 8.92
C GLU A 106 22.31 43.74 9.08
N GLN A 107 21.84 43.02 8.06
CA GLN A 107 20.68 42.15 8.21
C GLN A 107 21.18 40.72 8.47
N GLN A 108 21.25 40.32 9.74
CA GLN A 108 21.60 38.94 10.07
C GLN A 108 20.41 38.03 9.75
N SER A 109 20.41 37.40 8.58
CA SER A 109 19.39 36.41 8.21
C SER A 109 19.54 35.17 9.09
N THR A 110 18.49 34.80 9.83
CA THR A 110 18.41 33.49 10.51
C THR A 110 18.57 32.38 9.45
N PRO A 111 19.51 31.43 9.63
CA PRO A 111 19.67 30.36 8.66
C PRO A 111 18.50 29.37 8.72
N LEU A 112 18.17 28.76 7.59
CA LEU A 112 17.24 27.63 7.55
C LEU A 112 17.93 26.42 8.15
N ARG A 113 17.32 25.83 9.18
CA ARG A 113 17.80 24.62 9.86
C ARG A 113 16.80 23.50 9.66
N LEU A 114 17.31 22.32 9.33
CA LEU A 114 16.50 21.13 9.13
C LEU A 114 17.05 19.97 9.94
N LEU A 115 16.14 19.16 10.48
CA LEU A 115 16.45 17.83 10.96
C LEU A 115 15.74 16.81 10.09
N VAL A 116 16.48 15.76 9.74
CA VAL A 116 15.93 14.57 9.07
C VAL A 116 16.18 13.37 9.97
N CYS A 117 15.12 12.66 10.35
CA CYS A 117 15.21 11.40 11.06
C CYS A 117 14.85 10.26 10.11
N MET A 118 15.81 9.37 9.89
CA MET A 118 15.63 8.11 9.18
C MET A 118 15.37 7.03 10.24
N ALA A 119 14.30 6.27 10.11
CA ALA A 119 13.94 5.25 11.08
C ALA A 119 13.49 3.94 10.42
N LEU A 120 13.78 2.82 11.09
CA LEU A 120 13.20 1.53 10.79
C LEU A 120 12.69 0.91 12.09
N GLY A 121 11.41 0.59 12.15
CA GLY A 121 10.83 -0.26 13.19
C GLY A 121 10.39 -1.60 12.63
N CYS A 122 10.78 -2.70 13.28
CA CYS A 122 10.29 -4.04 13.02
C CYS A 122 9.38 -4.44 14.19
N ALA A 123 8.10 -4.64 13.91
CA ALA A 123 7.10 -4.99 14.92
C ALA A 123 6.88 -6.50 14.99
N LYS A 124 6.56 -7.01 16.19
CA LYS A 124 6.08 -8.36 16.40
C LYS A 124 4.68 -8.55 15.77
N GLU A 125 4.29 -9.81 15.56
CA GLU A 125 3.01 -10.16 14.97
C GLU A 125 1.82 -9.57 15.75
N ARG A 126 0.89 -8.96 15.02
CA ARG A 126 -0.40 -8.45 15.50
C ARG A 126 -1.48 -8.66 14.45
N ASN A 127 -2.74 -8.60 14.85
CA ASN A 127 -3.89 -8.76 13.96
C ASN A 127 -4.64 -7.44 13.69
N ASP A 128 -3.93 -6.32 13.69
CA ASP A 128 -4.49 -4.99 13.50
C ASP A 128 -4.04 -4.35 12.18
N PHE A 129 -3.61 -5.14 11.18
CA PHE A 129 -3.18 -4.60 9.90
C PHE A 129 -4.36 -4.30 8.96
N GLU A 130 -5.36 -5.18 8.94
CA GLU A 130 -6.50 -5.10 8.03
C GLU A 130 -7.84 -5.03 8.78
N PRO A 131 -8.95 -4.65 8.12
CA PRO A 131 -10.20 -4.31 8.80
C PRO A 131 -10.84 -5.47 9.60
N GLY A 132 -10.67 -6.72 9.17
CA GLY A 132 -11.25 -7.90 9.82
C GLY A 132 -10.47 -8.40 11.05
N GLY A 133 -9.22 -7.98 11.19
CA GLY A 133 -8.26 -8.54 12.13
C GLY A 133 -8.14 -10.08 12.07
N VAL A 134 -8.22 -10.63 10.86
CA VAL A 134 -8.01 -12.03 10.46
C VAL A 134 -6.55 -12.31 10.09
N LEU A 135 -5.79 -11.31 9.65
CA LEU A 135 -4.39 -11.48 9.28
C LEU A 135 -3.49 -11.25 10.48
N GLY A 136 -2.69 -12.25 10.87
CA GLY A 136 -1.55 -12.05 11.75
C GLY A 136 -0.36 -11.53 10.94
N ALA A 137 0.03 -10.27 11.14
CA ALA A 137 1.11 -9.64 10.40
C ALA A 137 2.15 -8.95 11.31
N ALA A 138 3.42 -9.04 10.90
CA ALA A 138 4.48 -8.20 11.44
C ALA A 138 4.60 -6.93 10.59
N ARG A 139 4.61 -5.76 11.23
CA ARG A 139 4.77 -4.48 10.54
C ARG A 139 6.23 -4.10 10.39
N LEU A 140 6.56 -3.55 9.23
CA LEU A 140 7.85 -2.93 8.91
C LEU A 140 7.59 -1.44 8.70
N LEU A 141 8.26 -0.58 9.46
CA LEU A 141 7.99 0.86 9.52
C LEU A 141 9.23 1.67 9.05
N PRO A 142 9.52 1.69 7.74
CA PRO A 142 10.62 2.48 7.18
C PRO A 142 10.17 3.92 6.98
N HIS A 143 10.55 4.81 7.89
CA HIS A 143 10.07 6.20 7.88
C HIS A 143 11.19 7.20 7.59
N ILE A 144 10.77 8.33 7.05
CA ILE A 144 11.55 9.57 7.02
C ILE A 144 10.71 10.63 7.69
N MET A 145 11.25 11.24 8.75
CA MET A 145 10.65 12.38 9.41
C MET A 145 11.49 13.63 9.17
N ILE A 146 10.85 14.75 8.85
CA ILE A 146 11.57 15.99 8.50
C ILE A 146 10.95 17.15 9.27
N VAL A 147 11.76 18.02 9.86
CA VAL A 147 11.31 19.28 10.45
C VAL A 147 12.23 20.41 10.01
N ALA A 148 11.65 21.56 9.73
CA ALA A 148 12.37 22.79 9.41
C ALA A 148 11.99 23.87 10.43
N ASN A 149 12.95 24.71 10.84
CA ASN A 149 12.67 25.83 11.74
C ASN A 149 11.92 26.99 11.04
N MET A 150 11.93 27.04 9.71
CA MET A 150 11.29 28.05 8.87
C MET A 150 10.37 27.41 7.83
N PRO A 151 9.39 28.15 7.29
CA PRO A 151 8.57 27.66 6.17
C PRO A 151 9.43 27.35 4.94
N VAL A 152 9.10 26.25 4.27
CA VAL A 152 9.68 25.86 2.97
C VAL A 152 8.54 25.58 2.00
N GLU A 153 8.75 25.75 0.68
CA GLU A 153 7.66 25.56 -0.28
C GLU A 153 7.27 24.08 -0.41
N SER A 154 8.26 23.18 -0.41
CA SER A 154 7.99 21.75 -0.43
C SER A 154 9.19 20.92 0.05
N MET A 155 8.91 19.68 0.43
CA MET A 155 9.92 18.65 0.68
C MET A 155 9.57 17.41 -0.15
N GLU A 156 10.55 16.66 -0.59
CA GLU A 156 10.37 15.42 -1.35
C GLU A 156 11.34 14.36 -0.82
N SER A 157 10.88 13.12 -0.74
CA SER A 157 11.74 12.00 -0.36
C SER A 157 11.32 10.72 -1.08
N THR A 158 12.30 9.82 -1.24
CA THR A 158 12.09 8.50 -1.84
C THR A 158 12.52 7.39 -0.88
N LEU A 159 11.82 6.26 -0.97
CA LEU A 159 12.10 5.02 -0.25
C LEU A 159 12.02 3.88 -1.25
N GLN A 160 13.01 3.00 -1.29
CA GLN A 160 12.94 1.76 -2.07
C GLN A 160 12.82 0.58 -1.14
N LEU A 161 11.88 -0.31 -1.44
CA LEU A 161 11.67 -1.56 -0.71
C LEU A 161 11.84 -2.71 -1.70
N ALA A 162 12.73 -3.65 -1.39
CA ALA A 162 12.92 -4.84 -2.20
C ALA A 162 12.72 -6.10 -1.38
N ARG A 163 12.05 -7.05 -1.99
CA ARG A 163 11.88 -8.42 -1.51
C ARG A 163 12.70 -9.38 -2.41
N ASP A 164 13.03 -10.55 -1.89
CA ASP A 164 13.59 -11.61 -2.72
C ASP A 164 12.59 -12.00 -3.84
N PRO A 165 13.06 -12.23 -5.09
CA PRO A 165 12.17 -12.53 -6.21
C PRO A 165 11.53 -13.91 -6.12
N THR A 166 12.02 -14.74 -5.22
CA THR A 166 11.53 -16.09 -4.98
C THR A 166 11.35 -16.37 -3.50
N THR A 167 10.41 -17.24 -3.18
CA THR A 167 10.17 -17.76 -1.84
C THR A 167 10.54 -19.24 -1.74
N LEU A 168 10.95 -19.65 -0.54
CA LEU A 168 11.10 -21.06 -0.18
C LEU A 168 9.82 -21.61 0.45
N HIS A 169 8.83 -20.76 0.76
CA HIS A 169 7.49 -21.14 1.16
C HIS A 169 6.66 -21.59 -0.05
N THR A 170 7.12 -22.62 -0.77
CA THR A 170 6.32 -23.22 -1.85
C THR A 170 5.30 -24.23 -1.32
N GLN A 171 5.39 -24.57 -0.02
CA GLN A 171 4.49 -25.45 0.70
C GLN A 171 4.20 -24.85 2.09
N MET A 172 3.11 -24.09 2.23
CA MET A 172 2.60 -23.65 3.54
C MET A 172 1.22 -24.26 3.76
N ASP A 173 0.96 -24.80 4.95
CA ASP A 173 -0.33 -25.44 5.27
C ASP A 173 -0.75 -26.57 4.31
N ASN A 174 0.21 -27.24 3.64
CA ASN A 174 0.00 -28.21 2.54
C ASN A 174 -0.59 -27.60 1.26
N GLU A 175 -0.41 -26.30 1.05
CA GLU A 175 -0.77 -25.58 -0.18
C GLU A 175 0.44 -25.46 -1.09
N GLU A 176 0.26 -25.73 -2.39
CA GLU A 176 1.31 -25.52 -3.37
C GLU A 176 1.32 -24.06 -3.85
N MET A 177 2.47 -23.41 -3.74
CA MET A 177 2.70 -22.05 -4.24
C MET A 177 3.77 -22.04 -5.33
N SER A 178 3.65 -21.12 -6.27
CA SER A 178 4.73 -20.80 -7.19
C SER A 178 5.92 -20.24 -6.41
N PRO A 179 7.17 -20.65 -6.67
CA PRO A 179 8.31 -20.06 -6.00
C PRO A 179 8.49 -18.58 -6.36
N ARG A 180 7.99 -18.13 -7.51
CA ARG A 180 8.16 -16.77 -7.99
C ARG A 180 7.19 -15.81 -7.28
N ILE A 181 7.73 -14.70 -6.79
CA ILE A 181 6.94 -13.59 -6.23
C ILE A 181 6.55 -12.63 -7.35
N SER A 182 5.31 -12.15 -7.29
CA SER A 182 4.74 -11.20 -8.25
C SER A 182 4.03 -10.04 -7.55
N PRO A 183 4.04 -8.83 -8.14
CA PRO A 183 3.27 -7.72 -7.62
C PRO A 183 1.80 -7.78 -8.08
N ALA A 184 0.90 -7.36 -7.22
CA ALA A 184 -0.50 -7.10 -7.55
C ALA A 184 -0.95 -5.79 -6.90
N LEU A 185 -1.58 -4.93 -7.68
CA LEU A 185 -2.14 -3.65 -7.23
C LEU A 185 -3.66 -3.75 -7.16
N PHE A 186 -4.27 -3.16 -6.13
CA PHE A 186 -5.71 -3.20 -5.93
C PHE A 186 -6.26 -1.81 -5.64
N THR A 187 -7.45 -1.53 -6.18
CA THR A 187 -8.29 -0.41 -5.78
C THR A 187 -9.46 -0.95 -4.99
N ASP A 188 -9.55 -0.58 -3.72
CA ASP A 188 -10.63 -0.99 -2.85
C ASP A 188 -11.93 -0.31 -3.27
N ARG A 189 -13.01 -1.08 -3.22
CA ARG A 189 -14.35 -0.61 -3.54
C ARG A 189 -14.87 0.32 -2.45
N ASN A 190 -15.48 1.42 -2.88
CA ASN A 190 -16.11 2.37 -1.97
C ASN A 190 -17.63 2.17 -1.92
N GLY A 191 -18.18 2.07 -0.70
CA GLY A 191 -19.61 2.00 -0.45
C GLY A 191 -20.08 0.66 0.11
N ASN A 192 -21.35 0.33 -0.13
CA ASN A 192 -21.95 -0.89 0.41
C ASN A 192 -21.31 -2.13 -0.22
N LEU A 193 -20.50 -2.82 0.58
CA LEU A 193 -20.02 -4.15 0.27
C LEU A 193 -21.21 -5.11 0.38
N THR A 194 -21.37 -5.95 -0.63
CA THR A 194 -22.24 -7.13 -0.53
C THR A 194 -21.62 -8.14 0.44
N PRO A 195 -22.42 -9.05 1.02
CA PRO A 195 -21.94 -9.95 2.09
C PRO A 195 -20.86 -10.95 1.64
N TYR A 196 -20.63 -11.12 0.33
CA TYR A 196 -19.68 -12.09 -0.20
C TYR A 196 -18.36 -11.43 -0.61
N PRO A 197 -17.21 -11.89 -0.08
CA PRO A 197 -15.90 -11.27 -0.28
C PRO A 197 -15.27 -11.63 -1.64
N THR A 198 -16.05 -11.64 -2.72
CA THR A 198 -15.53 -11.83 -4.07
C THR A 198 -14.75 -10.60 -4.52
N TRP A 199 -13.84 -10.78 -5.48
CA TRP A 199 -12.95 -9.70 -5.94
C TRP A 199 -13.71 -8.50 -6.50
N ASP A 200 -14.77 -8.72 -7.27
CA ASP A 200 -15.65 -7.68 -7.82
C ASP A 200 -16.45 -6.92 -6.75
N ASN A 201 -16.64 -7.55 -5.59
CA ASN A 201 -17.30 -6.94 -4.44
C ASN A 201 -16.35 -6.14 -3.56
N LEU A 202 -15.07 -6.53 -3.50
CA LEU A 202 -14.08 -5.88 -2.64
C LEU A 202 -13.22 -4.86 -3.37
N PHE A 203 -12.97 -5.06 -4.66
CA PHE A 203 -12.13 -4.22 -5.47
C PHE A 203 -12.92 -3.60 -6.60
N ASP A 204 -12.75 -2.28 -6.77
CA ASP A 204 -13.25 -1.61 -7.96
C ASP A 204 -12.42 -2.03 -9.18
N TYR A 205 -11.12 -2.24 -9.05
CA TYR A 205 -10.26 -2.86 -10.07
C TYR A 205 -8.91 -3.27 -9.48
N TYR A 206 -8.12 -4.01 -10.26
CA TYR A 206 -6.81 -4.49 -9.85
C TYR A 206 -5.87 -4.58 -11.07
N TRP A 207 -4.56 -4.70 -10.83
CA TRP A 207 -3.56 -4.96 -11.86
C TRP A 207 -2.62 -6.06 -11.36
N ILE A 208 -2.68 -7.23 -11.98
CA ILE A 208 -1.76 -8.35 -11.69
C ILE A 208 -0.57 -8.22 -12.62
N ASP A 209 0.64 -8.39 -12.07
CA ASP A 209 1.90 -8.22 -12.83
C ASP A 209 1.96 -6.87 -13.58
N PRO A 210 1.72 -5.72 -12.89
CA PRO A 210 1.78 -4.40 -13.50
C PRO A 210 3.13 -4.10 -14.18
N PRO A 211 3.15 -3.25 -15.22
CA PRO A 211 4.34 -2.92 -15.96
C PRO A 211 5.36 -2.22 -15.06
N LEU A 212 6.62 -2.59 -15.27
CA LEU A 212 7.73 -1.97 -14.58
C LEU A 212 7.94 -0.53 -15.07
N ARG A 213 8.55 0.28 -14.22
CA ARG A 213 9.00 1.65 -14.50
C ARG A 213 7.90 2.62 -14.91
N THR A 214 6.65 2.30 -14.56
CA THR A 214 5.50 3.19 -14.71
C THR A 214 5.22 3.85 -13.35
N GLU A 215 5.27 5.18 -13.32
CA GLU A 215 4.90 5.95 -12.13
C GLU A 215 3.37 5.97 -11.98
N MET A 216 2.86 5.68 -10.78
CA MET A 216 1.44 5.69 -10.43
C MET A 216 1.22 6.60 -9.22
N LYS A 217 0.26 7.53 -9.27
CA LYS A 217 -0.06 8.51 -8.22
C LYS A 217 -1.12 7.98 -7.26
N VAL A 218 -0.68 7.23 -6.28
CA VAL A 218 -1.55 6.51 -5.35
C VAL A 218 -2.25 7.38 -4.30
N VAL A 219 -1.73 8.58 -4.01
CA VAL A 219 -2.42 9.61 -3.20
C VAL A 219 -2.26 10.99 -3.83
N ARG A 220 -3.38 11.73 -3.94
CA ARG A 220 -3.50 12.93 -4.77
C ARG A 220 -4.21 14.10 -4.06
N ARG A 221 -3.46 15.05 -3.52
CA ARG A 221 -3.97 16.29 -2.91
C ARG A 221 -4.76 17.15 -3.91
N ASP A 222 -4.39 17.12 -5.18
CA ASP A 222 -5.08 17.84 -6.27
C ASP A 222 -6.49 17.30 -6.58
N ARG A 223 -6.92 16.22 -5.91
CA ARG A 223 -8.26 15.64 -6.01
C ARG A 223 -8.98 15.68 -4.65
N PRO A 224 -9.35 16.86 -4.12
CA PRO A 224 -9.89 17.00 -2.77
C PRO A 224 -11.35 16.54 -2.61
N HIS A 225 -12.04 16.22 -3.70
CA HIS A 225 -13.44 15.81 -3.69
C HIS A 225 -13.61 14.39 -4.18
N ALA A 226 -14.71 13.76 -3.76
CA ALA A 226 -15.16 12.50 -4.33
C ALA A 226 -15.43 12.70 -5.83
N ARG A 227 -15.14 11.66 -6.61
CA ARG A 227 -15.31 11.71 -8.07
C ARG A 227 -15.70 10.35 -8.60
N GLU A 228 -16.38 10.36 -9.73
CA GLU A 228 -16.61 9.17 -10.51
C GLU A 228 -15.55 9.09 -11.61
N LYS A 229 -14.99 7.90 -11.82
CA LYS A 229 -14.09 7.61 -12.94
C LYS A 229 -14.65 6.40 -13.67
N THR A 230 -15.14 6.62 -14.88
CA THR A 230 -15.43 5.51 -15.79
C THR A 230 -14.12 5.02 -16.38
N GLY A 231 -13.83 3.74 -16.18
CA GLY A 231 -12.65 3.08 -16.73
C GLY A 231 -12.95 1.62 -17.02
N LEU A 232 -12.09 0.98 -17.81
CA LEU A 232 -12.11 -0.47 -17.95
C LEU A 232 -11.71 -1.08 -16.60
N ILE A 233 -12.58 -1.93 -16.07
CA ILE A 233 -12.37 -2.68 -14.85
C ILE A 233 -12.11 -4.14 -15.20
N ASN A 234 -11.19 -4.75 -14.47
CA ASN A 234 -10.94 -6.19 -14.51
C ASN A 234 -12.08 -6.94 -13.83
N GLU A 235 -13.19 -7.11 -14.54
CA GLU A 235 -14.27 -7.99 -14.12
C GLU A 235 -14.07 -9.36 -14.78
N ALA A 236 -13.90 -10.42 -13.99
CA ALA A 236 -13.89 -11.78 -14.51
C ALA A 236 -15.33 -12.22 -14.77
N VAL A 237 -15.95 -11.77 -15.87
CA VAL A 237 -17.31 -12.23 -16.17
C VAL A 237 -17.28 -13.51 -16.96
N ALA A 238 -17.57 -14.63 -16.31
CA ALA A 238 -17.95 -15.87 -16.98
C ALA A 238 -19.19 -15.62 -17.85
N LYS A 239 -18.99 -15.23 -19.12
CA LYS A 239 -20.06 -15.18 -20.11
C LYS A 239 -20.30 -16.62 -20.60
N PRO A 240 -21.46 -17.25 -20.36
CA PRO A 240 -21.77 -18.49 -21.03
C PRO A 240 -21.85 -18.20 -22.54
N THR A 241 -20.91 -18.74 -23.31
CA THR A 241 -21.08 -18.81 -24.76
C THR A 241 -22.09 -19.90 -25.09
N SER A 242 -22.69 -19.85 -26.29
CA SER A 242 -23.57 -20.92 -26.82
C SER A 242 -22.87 -22.29 -26.91
N ARG A 243 -21.57 -22.37 -26.65
CA ARG A 243 -20.77 -23.60 -26.58
C ARG A 243 -20.32 -23.96 -25.15
N GLY A 244 -20.80 -23.28 -24.12
CA GLY A 244 -20.51 -23.60 -22.71
C GLY A 244 -19.12 -23.18 -22.23
N THR A 245 -18.34 -22.44 -23.02
CA THR A 245 -17.06 -21.88 -22.58
C THR A 245 -17.26 -20.51 -21.97
N ALA A 246 -16.92 -20.38 -20.68
CA ALA A 246 -16.87 -19.10 -20.00
C ALA A 246 -15.50 -18.43 -20.26
N HIS A 247 -15.50 -17.22 -20.80
CA HIS A 247 -14.29 -16.43 -21.04
C HIS A 247 -14.17 -15.28 -20.05
N LEU A 248 -12.96 -14.92 -19.64
CA LEU A 248 -12.69 -13.70 -18.89
C LEU A 248 -12.91 -12.47 -19.79
N ALA A 249 -13.78 -11.55 -19.38
CA ALA A 249 -14.10 -10.36 -20.16
C ALA A 249 -14.17 -9.10 -19.29
N TYR A 250 -13.22 -8.18 -19.51
CA TYR A 250 -13.17 -6.86 -18.89
C TYR A 250 -14.43 -6.04 -19.22
N ARG A 251 -14.97 -5.35 -18.21
CA ARG A 251 -16.14 -4.47 -18.37
C ARG A 251 -15.80 -3.06 -17.94
N ALA A 252 -16.24 -2.09 -18.73
CA ALA A 252 -16.21 -0.70 -18.28
C ALA A 252 -17.20 -0.52 -17.13
N ARG A 253 -16.75 0.11 -16.04
CA ARG A 253 -17.63 0.46 -14.93
C ARG A 253 -17.20 1.78 -14.33
N THR A 254 -18.19 2.50 -13.81
CA THR A 254 -17.98 3.75 -13.09
C THR A 254 -17.52 3.44 -11.68
N VAL A 255 -16.30 3.85 -11.37
CA VAL A 255 -15.65 3.71 -10.07
C VAL A 255 -15.88 4.97 -9.25
N LYS A 256 -16.33 4.82 -8.01
CA LYS A 256 -16.42 5.93 -7.06
C LYS A 256 -15.08 6.06 -6.34
N LYS A 257 -14.37 7.15 -6.58
CA LYS A 257 -13.14 7.51 -5.87
C LYS A 257 -13.46 8.51 -4.76
N VAL A 258 -12.93 8.27 -3.56
CA VAL A 258 -13.05 9.23 -2.43
C VAL A 258 -12.00 10.35 -2.55
N PRO A 259 -12.12 11.45 -1.77
CA PRO A 259 -11.10 12.48 -1.71
C PRO A 259 -9.68 11.91 -1.57
N ARG A 260 -8.77 12.44 -2.38
CA ARG A 260 -7.35 12.11 -2.46
C ARG A 260 -6.98 10.69 -2.87
N GLN A 261 -7.94 9.81 -3.09
CA GLN A 261 -7.66 8.47 -3.61
C GLN A 261 -7.01 8.56 -4.98
N GLY A 262 -5.88 7.88 -5.16
CA GLY A 262 -5.15 7.81 -6.41
C GLY A 262 -5.62 6.72 -7.35
N GLU A 263 -4.68 6.16 -8.13
CA GLU A 263 -4.97 5.01 -9.00
C GLU A 263 -5.25 3.75 -8.19
N PHE A 264 -4.36 3.34 -7.30
CA PHE A 264 -4.53 2.14 -6.46
C PHE A 264 -4.55 2.50 -4.97
N ASP A 265 -5.01 1.58 -4.12
CA ASP A 265 -5.10 1.72 -2.66
C ASP A 265 -4.04 0.89 -1.92
N ASN A 266 -3.60 -0.20 -2.54
CA ASN A 266 -2.58 -1.07 -1.98
C ASN A 266 -1.81 -1.87 -3.04
N ILE A 267 -0.67 -2.42 -2.61
CA ILE A 267 0.16 -3.36 -3.37
C ILE A 267 0.53 -4.57 -2.51
N HIS A 268 0.57 -5.73 -3.14
CA HIS A 268 0.95 -7.00 -2.55
C HIS A 268 2.09 -7.60 -3.37
N PHE A 269 3.15 -8.05 -2.70
CA PHE A 269 4.20 -8.88 -3.29
C PHE A 269 4.10 -10.28 -2.70
N ALA A 270 3.61 -11.22 -3.50
CA ALA A 270 3.34 -12.57 -3.03
C ALA A 270 3.62 -13.62 -4.11
N PRO A 271 3.91 -14.87 -3.72
CA PRO A 271 3.79 -16.00 -4.64
C PRO A 271 2.34 -16.17 -5.10
N LYS A 272 2.13 -16.87 -6.22
CA LYS A 272 0.80 -17.30 -6.65
C LYS A 272 0.50 -18.69 -6.06
N MET A 273 -0.75 -18.93 -5.71
CA MET A 273 -1.21 -20.24 -5.28
C MET A 273 -1.50 -21.09 -6.51
N LYS A 274 -1.04 -22.34 -6.50
CA LYS A 274 -1.33 -23.30 -7.57
C LYS A 274 -2.56 -24.10 -7.20
N LEU A 275 -3.47 -24.25 -8.16
CA LEU A 275 -4.63 -25.11 -7.96
C LEU A 275 -4.21 -26.59 -7.89
N PRO A 276 -4.83 -27.38 -7.00
CA PRO A 276 -4.56 -28.81 -6.92
C PRO A 276 -5.03 -29.51 -8.21
N ALA A 277 -4.34 -30.59 -8.58
CA ALA A 277 -4.60 -31.33 -9.81
C ALA A 277 -6.07 -31.80 -9.95
N SER A 278 -6.73 -32.12 -8.84
CA SER A 278 -8.13 -32.55 -8.85
C SER A 278 -9.11 -31.43 -9.22
N VAL A 279 -8.80 -30.17 -8.87
CA VAL A 279 -9.56 -29.00 -9.31
C VAL A 279 -9.21 -28.64 -10.75
N LEU A 280 -7.93 -28.75 -11.14
CA LEU A 280 -7.51 -28.50 -12.52
C LEU A 280 -8.23 -29.37 -13.55
N ARG A 281 -8.60 -30.61 -13.20
CA ARG A 281 -9.39 -31.51 -14.06
C ARG A 281 -10.82 -31.01 -14.33
N LYS A 282 -11.36 -30.15 -13.45
CA LYS A 282 -12.73 -29.60 -13.53
C LYS A 282 -12.75 -28.19 -14.15
N VAL A 283 -11.60 -27.53 -14.20
CA VAL A 283 -11.43 -26.19 -14.74
C VAL A 283 -11.03 -26.27 -16.22
N PRO A 284 -11.67 -25.50 -17.13
CA PRO A 284 -11.31 -25.48 -18.55
C PRO A 284 -9.81 -25.23 -18.78
N ASN A 285 -9.27 -25.77 -19.89
CA ASN A 285 -7.83 -25.72 -20.15
C ASN A 285 -7.28 -24.29 -20.39
N ASP A 286 -8.13 -23.38 -20.83
CA ASP A 286 -7.83 -21.97 -21.08
C ASP A 286 -7.92 -21.09 -19.81
N TRP A 287 -8.32 -21.66 -18.67
CA TRP A 287 -8.44 -20.91 -17.43
C TRP A 287 -7.13 -20.85 -16.63
N PRO A 288 -6.92 -19.78 -15.84
CA PRO A 288 -5.75 -19.65 -14.99
C PRO A 288 -5.60 -20.83 -14.02
N ARG A 289 -4.43 -21.45 -14.05
CA ARG A 289 -4.01 -22.57 -13.20
C ARG A 289 -3.41 -22.12 -11.86
N GLU A 290 -3.12 -20.83 -11.76
CA GLU A 290 -2.61 -20.16 -10.57
C GLU A 290 -3.50 -18.98 -10.21
N THR A 291 -3.53 -18.61 -8.93
CA THR A 291 -4.29 -17.45 -8.45
C THR A 291 -3.47 -16.58 -7.50
N THR A 292 -3.75 -15.28 -7.53
CA THR A 292 -3.17 -14.31 -6.61
C THR A 292 -3.94 -14.38 -5.29
N MET A 293 -3.22 -14.29 -4.17
CA MET A 293 -3.82 -14.28 -2.84
C MET A 293 -4.41 -12.90 -2.52
N ALA A 294 -5.72 -12.75 -2.69
CA ALA A 294 -6.46 -11.57 -2.27
C ALA A 294 -7.92 -11.97 -1.98
N PRO A 295 -8.65 -11.27 -1.10
CA PRO A 295 -8.36 -9.92 -0.58
C PRO A 295 -7.43 -9.87 0.64
N PHE A 296 -7.38 -10.94 1.43
CA PHE A 296 -6.47 -11.10 2.55
C PHE A 296 -5.40 -12.11 2.15
N CYS A 297 -4.18 -11.64 1.93
CA CYS A 297 -3.05 -12.47 1.54
C CYS A 297 -2.36 -12.97 2.82
N ILE A 298 -2.79 -14.12 3.32
CA ILE A 298 -2.39 -14.59 4.67
C ILE A 298 -1.12 -15.44 4.69
N HIS A 299 -0.56 -15.76 3.52
CA HIS A 299 0.64 -16.56 3.37
C HIS A 299 1.72 -15.76 2.65
N ASP A 300 2.90 -15.69 3.24
CA ASP A 300 4.13 -15.27 2.56
C ASP A 300 4.00 -13.98 1.73
N CYS A 301 3.30 -12.98 2.28
CA CYS A 301 2.86 -11.80 1.53
C CYS A 301 3.40 -10.52 2.13
N PHE A 302 4.00 -9.66 1.31
CA PHE A 302 4.47 -8.35 1.73
C PHE A 302 3.53 -7.27 1.19
N HIS A 303 2.86 -6.58 2.11
CA HIS A 303 1.75 -5.67 1.86
C HIS A 303 2.14 -4.22 2.13
N ILE A 304 1.63 -3.32 1.30
CA ILE A 304 1.62 -1.89 1.60
C ILE A 304 0.22 -1.37 1.30
N HIS A 305 -0.42 -0.78 2.31
CA HIS A 305 -1.72 -0.13 2.21
C HIS A 305 -1.55 1.34 2.58
N TRP A 306 -1.64 2.23 1.59
CA TRP A 306 -1.70 3.67 1.84
C TRP A 306 -3.14 4.15 1.97
N ARG A 307 -4.12 3.27 1.78
CA ARG A 307 -5.55 3.49 2.03
C ARG A 307 -6.27 2.15 2.15
N TRP A 308 -7.29 2.11 2.99
CA TRP A 308 -8.31 1.07 2.98
C TRP A 308 -9.63 1.65 2.45
N GLY A 309 -10.41 0.84 1.74
CA GLY A 309 -11.79 1.16 1.37
C GLY A 309 -12.65 1.56 2.57
N GLU A 310 -13.69 2.37 2.36
CA GLU A 310 -14.72 2.62 3.39
C GLU A 310 -15.76 1.49 3.30
N PRO A 311 -15.80 0.53 4.25
CA PRO A 311 -16.90 -0.42 4.28
C PRO A 311 -18.17 0.39 4.55
N GLY A 312 -19.19 0.26 3.71
CA GLY A 312 -20.46 0.99 3.88
C GLY A 312 -21.17 0.78 5.22
N ILE A 313 -20.68 -0.13 6.07
CA ILE A 313 -21.10 -0.35 7.45
C ILE A 313 -20.31 0.58 8.37
N LYS A 314 -20.77 1.83 8.50
CA LYS A 314 -20.05 2.94 9.16
C LYS A 314 -19.71 2.75 10.66
N SER A 315 -20.29 1.77 11.35
CA SER A 315 -20.15 1.64 12.81
C SER A 315 -19.13 0.60 13.30
N THR A 316 -18.39 -0.08 12.41
CA THR A 316 -17.53 -1.22 12.80
C THR A 316 -16.11 -1.17 12.24
N VAL A 317 -15.71 -0.10 11.56
CA VAL A 317 -14.34 0.03 11.03
C VAL A 317 -13.38 0.27 12.20
N PRO A 318 -12.35 -0.55 12.40
CA PRO A 318 -11.45 -0.37 13.51
C PRO A 318 -10.47 0.79 13.28
N LYS A 319 -10.10 1.49 14.37
CA LYS A 319 -9.20 2.66 14.36
C LYS A 319 -7.90 2.41 13.56
N TRP A 320 -7.36 1.20 13.61
CA TRP A 320 -6.07 0.88 12.99
C TRP A 320 -6.04 0.95 11.46
N VAL A 321 -7.19 0.84 10.78
CA VAL A 321 -7.29 1.02 9.32
C VAL A 321 -7.75 2.40 8.88
N HIS A 322 -8.03 3.31 9.83
CA HIS A 322 -8.42 4.67 9.50
C HIS A 322 -7.24 5.44 8.88
N GLY A 323 -7.57 6.34 7.96
CA GLY A 323 -6.64 7.27 7.37
C GLY A 323 -6.46 8.55 8.18
N TRP A 324 -5.87 9.55 7.54
CA TRP A 324 -5.56 10.83 8.14
C TRP A 324 -6.73 11.81 8.14
N SER A 325 -6.92 12.48 9.28
CA SER A 325 -7.63 13.74 9.34
C SER A 325 -6.71 14.91 8.95
N LYS A 326 -7.17 16.15 9.14
CA LYS A 326 -6.31 17.34 9.02
C LYS A 326 -5.10 17.28 9.96
N ASN A 327 -5.27 16.69 11.14
CA ASN A 327 -4.32 16.86 12.25
C ASN A 327 -3.72 15.55 12.78
N ALA A 328 -4.32 14.41 12.50
CA ALA A 328 -3.96 13.15 13.14
C ALA A 328 -4.10 11.95 12.19
N PRO A 329 -3.23 10.93 12.30
CA PRO A 329 -3.44 9.64 11.67
C PRO A 329 -4.64 8.89 12.30
N HIS A 330 -5.03 7.76 11.72
CA HIS A 330 -6.02 6.84 12.30
C HIS A 330 -7.36 7.47 12.73
N SER A 331 -7.77 8.53 12.03
CA SER A 331 -8.89 9.39 12.45
C SER A 331 -10.11 9.30 11.54
N VAL A 332 -9.93 9.03 10.24
CA VAL A 332 -11.01 9.09 9.26
C VAL A 332 -11.12 7.77 8.50
N PRO A 333 -12.22 7.01 8.64
CA PRO A 333 -12.48 5.81 7.83
C PRO A 333 -12.41 6.12 6.34
N GLY A 334 -11.79 5.24 5.55
CA GLY A 334 -11.71 5.39 4.09
C GLY A 334 -10.80 6.50 3.58
N ALA A 335 -10.22 7.35 4.43
CA ALA A 335 -9.24 8.34 4.02
C ALA A 335 -7.86 7.69 3.75
N PRO A 336 -6.99 8.29 2.93
CA PRO A 336 -5.61 7.83 2.82
C PRO A 336 -4.88 7.85 4.17
N MET A 337 -4.06 6.82 4.42
CA MET A 337 -3.10 6.71 5.53
C MET A 337 -1.84 7.56 5.30
N VAL A 338 -2.02 8.70 4.62
CA VAL A 338 -0.98 9.62 4.18
C VAL A 338 -1.40 11.05 4.56
N PRO A 339 -0.51 11.84 5.18
CA PRO A 339 -0.83 13.19 5.64
C PRO A 339 -1.47 14.07 4.56
N PRO A 340 -2.44 14.95 4.91
CA PRO A 340 -3.26 15.71 3.96
C PRO A 340 -2.47 16.62 3.02
N ASN A 341 -1.29 17.07 3.43
CA ASN A 341 -0.41 17.92 2.65
C ASN A 341 0.56 17.14 1.75
N GLN A 342 0.35 15.84 1.53
CA GLN A 342 1.23 15.00 0.73
C GLN A 342 0.54 14.42 -0.51
N ASP A 343 1.31 14.38 -1.59
CA ASP A 343 1.10 13.50 -2.74
C ASP A 343 2.05 12.31 -2.64
N VAL A 344 1.60 11.14 -3.09
CA VAL A 344 2.43 9.93 -3.13
C VAL A 344 2.34 9.31 -4.51
N SER A 345 3.49 9.00 -5.08
CA SER A 345 3.62 8.13 -6.24
C SER A 345 4.42 6.89 -5.90
N ILE A 346 4.19 5.83 -6.68
CA ILE A 346 4.97 4.61 -6.64
C ILE A 346 5.46 4.25 -8.04
N THR A 347 6.60 3.57 -8.10
CA THR A 347 7.14 2.99 -9.33
C THR A 347 7.66 1.59 -9.04
N LEU A 348 7.27 0.59 -9.83
CA LEU A 348 7.87 -0.74 -9.73
C LEU A 348 9.17 -0.77 -10.51
N LEU A 349 10.30 -0.86 -9.81
CA LEU A 349 11.62 -0.89 -10.43
C LEU A 349 11.92 -2.27 -11.03
N ASP A 350 11.41 -3.31 -10.38
CA ASP A 350 11.34 -4.69 -10.85
C ASP A 350 10.11 -5.40 -10.24
N ALA A 351 9.94 -6.71 -10.47
CA ALA A 351 8.77 -7.47 -10.00
C ALA A 351 8.63 -7.54 -8.46
N CYS A 352 9.70 -7.27 -7.71
CA CYS A 352 9.74 -7.37 -6.25
C CYS A 352 10.38 -6.14 -5.59
N LYS A 353 10.49 -5.03 -6.34
CA LYS A 353 11.09 -3.79 -5.88
C LYS A 353 10.20 -2.60 -6.19
N LEU A 354 9.79 -1.92 -5.13
CA LEU A 354 8.98 -0.71 -5.16
C LEU A 354 9.85 0.51 -4.84
N GLU A 355 9.70 1.57 -5.62
CA GLU A 355 10.05 2.93 -5.21
C GLU A 355 8.78 3.65 -4.76
N TYR A 356 8.80 4.15 -3.53
CA TYR A 356 7.78 5.00 -2.93
C TYR A 356 8.30 6.43 -2.87
N LYS A 357 7.58 7.37 -3.47
CA LYS A 357 7.95 8.78 -3.52
C LYS A 357 6.86 9.63 -2.89
N ALA A 358 7.22 10.43 -1.89
CA ALA A 358 6.30 11.38 -1.26
C ALA A 358 6.76 12.81 -1.50
N LYS A 359 5.82 13.67 -1.88
CA LYS A 359 6.02 15.11 -1.96
C LYS A 359 5.13 15.80 -0.94
N ILE A 360 5.75 16.50 0.00
CA ILE A 360 5.14 17.29 1.06
C ILE A 360 5.03 18.74 0.59
N HIS A 361 3.81 19.29 0.63
CA HIS A 361 3.52 20.66 0.18
C HIS A 361 3.38 21.60 1.37
N ALA A 362 4.04 22.76 1.30
CA ALA A 362 3.95 23.84 2.28
C ALA A 362 3.96 23.34 3.74
N PRO A 363 4.96 22.55 4.17
CA PRO A 363 5.01 22.05 5.53
C PRO A 363 5.11 23.20 6.53
N GLU A 364 4.41 23.06 7.65
CA GLU A 364 4.42 24.05 8.72
C GLU A 364 5.78 24.08 9.42
N ALA A 365 6.33 25.27 9.64
CA ALA A 365 7.58 25.46 10.37
C ALA A 365 7.48 24.94 11.82
N GLY A 366 8.51 24.25 12.27
CA GLY A 366 8.61 23.62 13.60
C GLY A 366 7.77 22.35 13.75
N ARG A 367 7.05 21.91 12.70
CA ARG A 367 6.22 20.71 12.74
C ARG A 367 6.88 19.59 11.95
N TRP A 368 7.13 18.47 12.63
CA TRP A 368 7.56 17.24 11.98
C TRP A 368 6.61 16.87 10.86
N GLN A 369 7.15 16.44 9.72
CA GLN A 369 6.45 15.81 8.62
C GLN A 369 6.90 14.35 8.59
N ILE A 370 6.00 13.43 8.25
CA ILE A 370 6.31 11.99 8.21
C ILE A 370 6.01 11.41 6.83
N VAL A 371 6.95 10.66 6.29
CA VAL A 371 6.84 9.92 5.02
C VAL A 371 6.69 8.44 5.35
N MET A 372 5.77 7.78 4.62
CA MET A 372 5.45 6.36 4.72
C MET A 372 4.97 5.91 6.12
N HIS A 373 4.21 6.77 6.83
CA HIS A 373 3.68 6.50 8.19
C HIS A 373 2.93 5.16 8.34
N HIS A 374 2.23 4.70 7.30
CA HIS A 374 1.51 3.43 7.29
C HIS A 374 2.43 2.20 7.24
N GLY A 375 3.67 2.37 6.81
CA GLY A 375 4.67 1.33 6.66
C GLY A 375 4.26 0.23 5.67
N ALA A 376 4.79 -0.96 5.91
CA ALA A 376 4.47 -2.20 5.23
C ALA A 376 4.14 -3.28 6.27
N ALA A 377 3.57 -4.39 5.84
CA ALA A 377 3.35 -5.54 6.72
C ALA A 377 3.61 -6.86 6.00
N TYR A 378 4.01 -7.87 6.77
CA TYR A 378 4.23 -9.21 6.28
C TYR A 378 3.31 -10.20 6.97
N ALA A 379 2.62 -11.00 6.17
CA ALA A 379 1.72 -12.04 6.63
C ALA A 379 2.51 -13.19 7.27
N LEU A 380 2.25 -13.45 8.56
CA LEU A 380 2.94 -14.47 9.35
C LEU A 380 2.05 -15.67 9.67
N SER A 381 0.79 -15.42 10.02
CA SER A 381 -0.10 -16.52 10.41
C SER A 381 -1.54 -16.34 9.99
N THR A 382 -2.17 -17.50 9.81
CA THR A 382 -3.59 -17.69 9.54
C THR A 382 -4.39 -17.94 10.84
N ALA A 383 -3.72 -17.98 12.00
CA ALA A 383 -4.33 -18.40 13.26
C ALA A 383 -5.50 -17.51 13.69
N TYR A 384 -5.45 -16.22 13.36
CA TYR A 384 -6.55 -15.29 13.61
C TYR A 384 -7.73 -15.53 12.66
N ALA A 385 -7.47 -15.76 11.38
CA ALA A 385 -8.48 -16.12 10.38
C ALA A 385 -9.20 -17.40 10.77
N ALA A 386 -8.46 -18.44 11.16
CA ALA A 386 -9.00 -19.72 11.61
C ALA A 386 -9.91 -19.58 12.85
N LYS A 387 -9.61 -18.63 13.76
CA LYS A 387 -10.44 -18.36 14.95
C LYS A 387 -11.68 -17.52 14.65
N LYS A 388 -11.57 -16.51 13.77
CA LYS A 388 -12.63 -15.51 13.56
C LYS A 388 -13.60 -15.84 12.43
N ALA A 389 -13.17 -16.63 11.45
CA ALA A 389 -13.96 -16.92 10.26
C ALA A 389 -14.14 -18.42 9.96
N PRO A 390 -14.27 -19.32 10.96
CA PRO A 390 -14.46 -20.74 10.66
C PRO A 390 -15.70 -20.93 9.79
N GLY A 391 -16.83 -20.27 10.09
CA GLY A 391 -18.05 -20.40 9.30
C GLY A 391 -17.97 -19.88 7.85
N VAL A 392 -17.18 -18.85 7.56
CA VAL A 392 -17.07 -18.29 6.19
C VAL A 392 -16.05 -19.06 5.36
N ILE A 393 -14.90 -19.38 5.96
CA ILE A 393 -13.87 -20.21 5.32
C ILE A 393 -14.43 -21.62 5.14
N ASP A 394 -15.07 -22.20 6.15
CA ASP A 394 -15.71 -23.51 6.07
C ASP A 394 -16.90 -23.49 5.12
N ALA A 395 -17.77 -22.48 5.08
CA ALA A 395 -18.87 -22.46 4.11
C ALA A 395 -18.38 -22.38 2.66
N LEU A 396 -17.38 -21.53 2.38
CA LEU A 396 -16.81 -21.39 1.04
C LEU A 396 -16.02 -22.65 0.63
N THR A 397 -15.31 -23.30 1.56
CA THR A 397 -14.57 -24.55 1.28
C THR A 397 -15.45 -25.81 1.32
N THR A 398 -16.51 -25.85 2.12
CA THR A 398 -17.46 -26.98 2.26
C THR A 398 -18.39 -27.11 1.06
N SER A 399 -18.68 -26.03 0.34
CA SER A 399 -19.45 -26.08 -0.91
C SER A 399 -18.83 -26.96 -2.01
N MET A 400 -17.58 -27.41 -1.81
CA MET A 400 -16.83 -28.27 -2.72
C MET A 400 -16.57 -29.69 -2.19
N ARG A 401 -17.35 -30.17 -1.22
CA ARG A 401 -17.27 -31.54 -0.67
C ARG A 401 -17.61 -32.63 -1.70
N GLY A 402 -16.70 -32.83 -2.65
CA GLY A 402 -16.50 -34.11 -3.35
C GLY A 402 -15.21 -34.82 -2.92
N GLU A 403 -14.26 -34.13 -2.29
CA GLU A 403 -12.93 -34.69 -2.01
C GLU A 403 -12.44 -34.29 -0.61
N THR A 404 -12.18 -35.31 0.21
CA THR A 404 -11.84 -35.26 1.64
C THR A 404 -10.38 -34.86 1.93
N GLY A 405 -9.72 -34.17 1.00
CA GLY A 405 -8.32 -33.75 1.13
C GLY A 405 -8.14 -32.45 1.92
N LYS A 406 -7.09 -32.37 2.75
CA LYS A 406 -6.65 -31.12 3.40
C LYS A 406 -5.90 -30.19 2.43
N GLU A 407 -5.47 -30.69 1.29
CA GLU A 407 -4.62 -30.00 0.31
C GLU A 407 -5.39 -29.01 -0.57
N GLY A 408 -4.78 -27.87 -0.89
CA GLY A 408 -5.31 -26.92 -1.88
C GLY A 408 -6.50 -26.07 -1.41
N LYS A 409 -6.83 -26.06 -0.11
CA LYS A 409 -7.98 -25.32 0.45
C LYS A 409 -7.89 -23.83 0.17
N TRP A 410 -6.72 -23.23 0.37
CA TRP A 410 -6.50 -21.81 0.17
C TRP A 410 -6.36 -21.44 -1.30
N ALA A 411 -5.64 -22.25 -2.09
CA ALA A 411 -5.57 -22.05 -3.53
C ALA A 411 -6.96 -22.03 -4.16
N ASN A 412 -7.80 -23.00 -3.79
CA ASN A 412 -9.19 -23.06 -4.21
C ASN A 412 -9.98 -21.85 -3.71
N PHE A 413 -9.88 -21.53 -2.42
CA PHE A 413 -10.56 -20.38 -1.82
C PHE A 413 -10.31 -19.10 -2.62
N TYR A 414 -9.04 -18.72 -2.84
CA TYR A 414 -8.71 -17.51 -3.59
C TYR A 414 -9.14 -17.58 -5.05
N TRP A 415 -9.04 -18.76 -5.68
CA TRP A 415 -9.47 -18.94 -7.06
C TRP A 415 -10.98 -18.73 -7.19
N HIS A 416 -11.77 -19.25 -6.24
CA HIS A 416 -13.21 -19.03 -6.22
C HIS A 416 -13.57 -17.57 -5.96
N LEU A 417 -12.90 -16.90 -5.00
CA LEU A 417 -13.13 -15.46 -4.77
C LEU A 417 -12.90 -14.62 -6.03
N ARG A 418 -11.98 -15.04 -6.89
CA ARG A 418 -11.61 -14.31 -8.11
C ARG A 418 -12.44 -14.68 -9.33
N TYR A 419 -12.64 -15.97 -9.57
CA TYR A 419 -13.15 -16.47 -10.85
C TYR A 419 -14.50 -17.18 -10.75
N THR A 420 -14.92 -17.55 -9.55
CA THR A 420 -16.28 -18.06 -9.34
C THR A 420 -17.15 -16.88 -9.00
N LEU A 421 -17.68 -16.27 -10.06
CA LEU A 421 -19.01 -15.70 -9.95
C LEU A 421 -19.88 -16.84 -9.44
N LEU A 422 -20.27 -16.78 -8.17
CA LEU A 422 -21.42 -17.52 -7.69
C LEU A 422 -22.46 -17.46 -8.81
N GLU A 423 -23.14 -18.56 -9.10
CA GLU A 423 -24.34 -18.58 -9.93
C GLU A 423 -25.50 -17.78 -9.27
N HIS A 424 -25.20 -16.59 -8.73
CA HIS A 424 -26.06 -15.64 -8.07
C HIS A 424 -26.57 -14.62 -9.10
N PRO A 425 -27.71 -14.01 -8.83
CA PRO A 425 -28.99 -14.18 -9.52
C PRO A 425 -29.06 -13.56 -10.93
N LEU A 426 -27.97 -13.39 -11.68
CA LEU A 426 -28.06 -12.94 -13.09
C LEU A 426 -28.72 -14.00 -13.99
N ARG A 427 -28.67 -15.29 -13.63
CA ARG A 427 -29.54 -16.32 -14.24
C ARG A 427 -31.04 -16.10 -13.96
N ALA A 428 -31.40 -15.42 -12.87
CA ALA A 428 -32.79 -15.12 -12.52
C ALA A 428 -33.28 -13.78 -13.12
N VAL A 429 -32.37 -12.87 -13.48
CA VAL A 429 -32.72 -11.52 -13.98
C VAL A 429 -32.76 -11.45 -15.51
N ASP A 430 -32.15 -12.39 -16.25
CA ASP A 430 -32.37 -12.52 -17.69
C ASP A 430 -32.28 -13.98 -18.17
N PRO A 431 -33.34 -14.79 -17.98
CA PRO A 431 -33.40 -16.15 -18.50
C PRO A 431 -33.50 -16.21 -20.04
N THR A 432 -33.65 -15.06 -20.71
CA THR A 432 -33.92 -14.95 -22.15
C THR A 432 -32.78 -14.38 -22.97
N ASN A 433 -31.67 -13.97 -22.33
CA ASN A 433 -30.46 -13.48 -23.00
C ASN A 433 -30.67 -12.19 -23.84
N LYS A 434 -31.69 -11.37 -23.51
CA LYS A 434 -32.04 -10.16 -24.29
C LYS A 434 -31.07 -9.00 -24.11
N LEU A 435 -30.22 -9.02 -23.08
CA LEU A 435 -29.20 -7.99 -22.88
C LEU A 435 -28.05 -8.06 -23.91
N VAL A 436 -27.88 -9.19 -24.61
CA VAL A 436 -26.80 -9.41 -25.58
C VAL A 436 -27.08 -8.71 -26.92
N GLU A 437 -28.33 -8.56 -27.32
CA GLU A 437 -28.71 -7.85 -28.55
C GLU A 437 -28.56 -6.33 -28.44
N PHE A 438 -28.44 -5.78 -27.23
CA PHE A 438 -28.39 -4.33 -27.00
C PHE A 438 -27.02 -3.68 -27.25
N LEU A 439 -25.92 -4.46 -27.33
CA LEU A 439 -24.56 -3.92 -27.19
C LEU A 439 -23.67 -3.95 -28.46
N ASP A 440 -24.20 -4.31 -29.63
CA ASP A 440 -23.55 -4.31 -30.97
C ASP A 440 -22.02 -3.99 -31.01
N ALA A 441 -21.18 -4.86 -30.45
CA ALA A 441 -19.74 -4.65 -30.34
C ALA A 441 -19.00 -5.64 -31.25
N ARG A 442 -18.35 -5.11 -32.30
CA ARG A 442 -17.79 -5.83 -33.46
C ARG A 442 -16.30 -6.16 -33.39
N ASP A 443 -15.66 -6.13 -32.22
CA ASP A 443 -14.22 -6.43 -32.15
C ASP A 443 -13.93 -7.90 -31.84
N THR A 444 -12.96 -8.47 -32.55
CA THR A 444 -12.65 -9.90 -32.50
C THR A 444 -11.72 -10.26 -31.33
N TYR A 445 -11.85 -11.49 -30.83
CA TYR A 445 -11.12 -12.02 -29.66
C TYR A 445 -9.58 -11.98 -29.81
N ALA A 446 -9.06 -12.09 -31.04
CA ALA A 446 -7.62 -12.02 -31.31
C ALA A 446 -7.03 -10.61 -31.06
N GLU A 447 -7.83 -9.55 -31.23
CA GLU A 447 -7.39 -8.16 -31.00
C GLU A 447 -7.31 -7.82 -29.50
N ARG A 448 -8.00 -8.59 -28.64
CA ARG A 448 -8.00 -8.42 -27.18
C ARG A 448 -6.87 -9.17 -26.49
N LEU A 449 -6.45 -10.32 -27.04
CA LEU A 449 -5.27 -11.05 -26.55
C LEU A 449 -3.96 -10.29 -26.80
N ALA A 450 -3.93 -9.40 -27.81
CA ALA A 450 -2.82 -8.48 -28.03
C ALA A 450 -2.65 -7.48 -26.87
N TRP A 451 -3.69 -7.21 -26.07
CA TRP A 451 -3.59 -6.32 -24.91
C TRP A 451 -2.93 -6.98 -23.69
N ASP A 452 -3.04 -8.31 -23.55
CA ASP A 452 -2.36 -9.09 -22.51
C ASP A 452 -0.87 -9.32 -22.82
N THR A 453 -0.45 -9.14 -24.07
CA THR A 453 0.96 -9.28 -24.50
C THR A 453 1.64 -7.96 -24.87
N GLY A 454 0.90 -6.85 -24.94
CA GLY A 454 1.43 -5.52 -25.23
C GLY A 454 0.41 -4.39 -25.05
N GLY A 455 0.20 -3.93 -23.82
CA GLY A 455 -0.86 -2.96 -23.47
C GLY A 455 -0.41 -1.52 -23.18
N PHE A 456 0.61 -0.99 -23.87
CA PHE A 456 0.96 0.44 -23.82
C PHE A 456 0.21 1.17 -24.95
N ARG A 457 -0.97 1.74 -24.67
CA ARG A 457 -1.51 2.91 -25.44
C ARG A 457 -2.72 3.60 -24.83
N ALA A 458 -3.54 2.95 -23.99
CA ALA A 458 -4.78 3.58 -23.51
C ALA A 458 -4.66 4.40 -22.21
N VAL A 459 -3.52 4.37 -21.51
CA VAL A 459 -3.37 5.04 -20.19
C VAL A 459 -2.60 6.37 -20.28
N ARG A 460 -2.01 6.72 -21.43
CA ARG A 460 -1.21 7.96 -21.55
C ARG A 460 -2.02 9.22 -21.87
N ASP A 461 -3.23 9.06 -22.39
CA ASP A 461 -4.12 10.17 -22.79
C ASP A 461 -5.39 10.28 -21.92
N LEU A 462 -5.35 9.77 -20.68
CA LEU A 462 -6.35 9.95 -19.61
C LEU A 462 -5.66 10.43 -18.33
#